data_AF-A0A3M1LXC3-F1
#
_entry.id   AF-A0A3M1LXC3-F1
#
_cell.length_a   1.000
_cell.length_b   1.000
_cell.length_c   1.000
_cell.angle_alpha   90.00
_cell.angle_beta   90.00
_cell.angle_gamma   90.00
#
_symmetry.space_group_name_H-M   'P 1'
#
loop_
_entity.id
_entity.type
_entity.pdbx_description
1 polymer ?
#
loop_
_entity_poly.entity_id
_entity_poly.type
_entity_poly.pdbx_seq_one_letter_code
_entity_poly.pdbx_strand_id
1 'polypeptide(L)'
;HRLGEGSSGVYLLHSGGWTWSYVRPSTTPRNADSTTTAIAMATADSYRTSHFGANTSAMIGYSIGGTVTIEASYQRVLLYKNHVFFPWLGSMLLEGLAQTLLGASLSTAETRNPHAAAIATLILRSALSWGIYQLRSTSGQHFPFKGNTPMLWDEVRIGIGIQF
;
A
#
# COMPACT_ATOMS: atom_id res chain seq x y z
N HIS A 1 9.28 16.79 1.65
CA HIS A 1 10.24 17.89 1.46
C HIS A 1 9.92 18.52 0.10
N ARG A 2 9.40 19.76 0.05
CA ARG A 2 9.30 20.51 -1.22
C ARG A 2 10.60 21.29 -1.40
N LEU A 3 11.26 21.10 -2.53
CA LEU A 3 12.38 21.94 -2.94
C LEU A 3 11.85 22.85 -4.05
N GLY A 4 11.85 24.16 -3.81
CA GLY A 4 11.65 25.19 -4.84
C GLY A 4 10.26 25.82 -4.90
N GLU A 5 10.15 27.06 -4.42
CA GLU A 5 9.15 28.01 -4.94
C GLU A 5 9.64 28.50 -6.30
N GLY A 6 8.89 28.21 -7.36
CA GLY A 6 9.17 28.67 -8.73
C GLY A 6 10.17 27.83 -9.53
N SER A 7 10.85 26.84 -8.94
CA SER A 7 11.85 26.02 -9.63
C SER A 7 11.38 24.59 -9.84
N SER A 8 11.80 24.02 -10.97
CA SER A 8 11.60 22.61 -11.26
C SER A 8 12.13 21.74 -10.11
N GLY A 9 11.36 20.75 -9.66
CA GLY A 9 11.68 20.01 -8.45
C GLY A 9 11.04 18.63 -8.40
N VAL A 10 11.76 17.66 -7.80
CA VAL A 10 11.25 16.31 -7.52
C VAL A 10 10.55 16.33 -6.17
N TYR A 11 9.40 15.69 -6.08
CA TYR A 11 8.70 15.45 -4.82
C TYR A 11 8.31 13.97 -4.69
N LEU A 12 8.37 13.48 -3.46
CA LEU A 12 8.03 12.11 -3.08
C LEU A 12 6.87 12.15 -2.10
N LEU A 13 5.84 11.34 -2.35
CA LEU A 13 4.69 11.20 -1.47
C LEU A 13 4.51 9.72 -1.14
N HIS A 14 4.32 9.42 0.14
CA HIS A 14 3.87 8.13 0.61
C HIS A 14 2.65 8.36 1.50
N SER A 15 1.56 7.65 1.22
CA SER A 15 0.35 7.74 2.03
C SER A 15 -0.22 6.36 2.30
N GLY A 16 -0.78 6.19 3.49
CA GLY A 16 -1.60 5.04 3.86
C GLY A 16 -2.99 5.54 4.21
N GLY A 17 -4.00 4.74 3.90
CA GLY A 17 -5.38 5.11 4.15
C GLY A 17 -6.31 3.92 4.21
N TRP A 18 -7.57 4.22 4.51
CA TRP A 18 -8.65 3.27 4.45
C TRP A 18 -9.53 3.58 3.26
N THR A 19 -10.07 2.54 2.63
CA THR A 19 -10.94 2.69 1.47
C THR A 19 -12.14 1.78 1.61
N TRP A 20 -13.27 2.24 1.08
CA TRP A 20 -14.43 1.40 0.84
C TRP A 20 -14.57 1.25 -0.66
N SER A 21 -14.52 0.01 -1.14
CA SER A 21 -14.54 -0.26 -2.58
C SER A 21 -15.61 -1.29 -2.90
N TYR A 22 -16.24 -1.09 -4.06
CA TYR A 22 -17.22 -1.99 -4.64
C TYR A 22 -16.63 -2.62 -5.90
N VAL A 23 -16.60 -3.94 -5.98
CA VAL A 23 -16.01 -4.65 -7.13
C VAL A 23 -17.13 -5.10 -8.05
N ARG A 24 -17.14 -4.58 -9.28
CA ARG A 24 -17.96 -5.15 -10.35
C ARG A 24 -17.08 -6.05 -11.20
N PRO A 25 -17.38 -7.36 -11.32
CA PRO A 25 -16.77 -8.16 -12.37
C PRO A 25 -17.14 -7.57 -13.74
N SER A 26 -16.14 -7.04 -14.46
CA SER A 26 -16.29 -6.68 -15.86
C SER A 26 -15.86 -7.87 -16.72
N THR A 27 -16.86 -8.60 -17.22
CA THR A 27 -16.78 -9.62 -18.28
C THR A 27 -15.94 -10.87 -18.01
N THR A 28 -16.41 -11.97 -18.61
CA THR A 28 -15.76 -13.27 -18.62
C THR A 28 -14.31 -13.16 -19.10
N PRO A 29 -13.34 -13.79 -18.41
CA PRO A 29 -11.95 -13.79 -18.86
C PRO A 29 -11.86 -14.31 -20.30
N ARG A 30 -11.42 -13.44 -21.20
CA ARG A 30 -11.25 -13.75 -22.62
C ARG A 30 -10.12 -14.79 -22.74
N ASN A 31 -10.49 -16.01 -23.17
CA ASN A 31 -9.61 -17.19 -23.32
C ASN A 31 -9.25 -17.95 -22.03
N ALA A 32 -10.05 -17.86 -20.97
CA ALA A 32 -9.89 -18.77 -19.82
C ALA A 32 -10.64 -20.08 -20.03
N ASP A 33 -10.07 -21.17 -19.51
CA ASP A 33 -10.77 -22.44 -19.35
C ASP A 33 -11.98 -22.28 -18.41
N SER A 34 -12.93 -23.22 -18.49
CA SER A 34 -14.19 -23.17 -17.75
C SER A 34 -13.98 -23.09 -16.23
N THR A 35 -12.90 -23.69 -15.71
CA THR A 35 -12.55 -23.69 -14.29
C THR A 35 -12.06 -22.31 -13.84
N THR A 36 -11.12 -21.70 -14.55
CA THR A 36 -10.62 -20.36 -14.25
C THR A 36 -11.72 -19.31 -14.36
N THR A 37 -12.61 -19.46 -15.35
CA THR A 37 -13.79 -18.60 -15.51
C THR A 37 -14.74 -18.72 -14.30
N ALA A 38 -15.04 -19.94 -13.86
CA ALA A 38 -15.90 -20.19 -12.70
C ALA A 38 -15.29 -19.64 -11.40
N ILE A 39 -13.98 -19.80 -11.20
CA ILE A 39 -13.28 -19.27 -10.01
C ILE A 39 -13.27 -17.74 -10.02
N ALA A 40 -12.99 -17.10 -11.16
CA ALA A 40 -13.02 -15.66 -11.31
C ALA A 40 -14.43 -15.10 -11.03
N MET A 41 -15.47 -15.76 -11.55
CA MET A 41 -16.86 -15.39 -11.29
C MET A 41 -17.27 -15.58 -9.83
N ALA A 42 -16.94 -16.72 -9.20
CA ALA A 42 -17.24 -16.98 -7.79
C ALA A 42 -16.48 -16.02 -6.84
N THR A 43 -15.25 -15.66 -7.20
CA THR A 43 -14.47 -14.65 -6.49
C THR A 43 -15.15 -13.30 -6.63
N ALA A 44 -15.49 -12.87 -7.85
CA ALA A 44 -16.12 -11.59 -8.05
C ALA A 44 -17.52 -11.49 -7.41
N ASP A 45 -18.29 -12.58 -7.40
CA ASP A 45 -19.58 -12.66 -6.71
C ASP A 45 -19.42 -12.51 -5.19
N SER A 46 -18.32 -13.02 -4.63
CA SER A 46 -17.95 -12.82 -3.22
C SER A 46 -17.67 -11.36 -2.85
N TYR A 47 -17.39 -10.50 -3.85
CA TYR A 47 -17.08 -9.07 -3.66
C TYR A 47 -18.17 -8.13 -4.21
N ARG A 48 -19.39 -8.65 -4.47
CA ARG A 48 -20.54 -7.88 -4.96
C ARG A 48 -21.18 -6.94 -3.94
N THR A 49 -20.61 -6.75 -2.77
CA THR A 49 -21.05 -5.76 -1.77
C THR A 49 -19.95 -4.74 -1.50
N SER A 50 -20.22 -3.75 -0.64
CA SER A 50 -19.21 -2.78 -0.21
C SER A 50 -18.24 -3.45 0.75
N HIS A 51 -16.96 -3.49 0.40
CA HIS A 51 -15.92 -4.06 1.24
C HIS A 51 -14.96 -2.99 1.77
N PHE A 52 -14.63 -3.11 3.04
CA PHE A 52 -13.58 -2.30 3.67
C PHE A 52 -12.21 -2.76 3.16
N GLY A 53 -11.27 -1.82 3.06
CA GLY A 53 -9.91 -2.10 2.63
C GLY A 53 -8.91 -1.12 3.20
N ALA A 54 -7.65 -1.51 3.14
CA ALA A 54 -6.52 -0.63 3.42
C ALA A 54 -5.78 -0.34 2.11
N ASN A 55 -5.36 0.89 1.91
CA ASN A 55 -4.53 1.27 0.77
C ASN A 55 -3.19 1.83 1.25
N THR A 56 -2.17 1.61 0.43
CA THR A 56 -0.89 2.29 0.53
C THR A 56 -0.53 2.79 -0.85
N SER A 57 -0.07 4.03 -0.93
CA SER A 57 0.37 4.62 -2.18
C SER A 57 1.75 5.25 -2.01
N ALA A 58 2.53 5.17 -3.07
CA ALA A 58 3.81 5.83 -3.22
C ALA A 58 3.80 6.57 -4.56
N MET A 59 4.26 7.81 -4.57
CA MET A 59 4.25 8.67 -5.74
C MET A 59 5.57 9.44 -5.83
N ILE A 60 6.13 9.44 -7.03
CA ILE A 60 7.23 10.28 -7.47
C ILE A 60 6.65 11.28 -8.45
N GLY A 61 6.86 12.56 -8.21
CA GLY A 61 6.50 13.63 -9.12
C GLY A 61 7.69 14.52 -9.42
N TYR A 62 7.74 15.04 -10.64
CA TYR A 62 8.68 16.07 -11.06
C TYR A 62 7.90 17.24 -11.65
N SER A 63 8.04 18.42 -11.07
CA SER A 63 7.49 19.67 -11.60
C SER A 63 8.55 20.39 -12.42
N ILE A 64 8.17 20.94 -13.58
CA ILE A 64 9.01 21.77 -14.45
C ILE A 64 8.41 23.17 -14.47
N GLY A 65 9.10 24.12 -13.82
CA GLY A 65 8.72 25.54 -13.81
C GLY A 65 7.30 25.81 -13.28
N GLY A 66 6.75 24.92 -12.45
CA GLY A 66 5.37 25.03 -11.93
C GLY A 66 4.26 24.87 -12.97
N THR A 67 4.58 24.65 -14.25
CA THR A 67 3.61 24.61 -15.36
C THR A 67 3.31 23.18 -15.80
N VAL A 68 4.33 22.33 -15.84
CA VAL A 68 4.21 20.92 -16.26
C VAL A 68 4.62 20.02 -15.11
N THR A 69 3.77 19.07 -14.73
CA THR A 69 4.10 18.03 -13.76
C THR A 69 4.09 16.67 -14.42
N ILE A 70 5.12 15.87 -14.16
CA ILE A 70 5.20 14.47 -14.58
C ILE A 70 5.15 13.63 -13.32
N GLU A 71 4.25 12.67 -13.28
CA GLU A 71 3.92 11.94 -12.06
C GLU A 71 3.87 10.45 -12.34
N ALA A 72 4.56 9.68 -11.52
CA ALA A 72 4.47 8.23 -11.48
C ALA A 72 4.04 7.83 -10.08
N SER A 73 2.90 7.16 -9.96
CA SER A 73 2.40 6.64 -8.69
C SER A 73 2.11 5.16 -8.77
N TYR A 74 2.38 4.50 -7.66
CA TYR A 74 2.07 3.11 -7.41
C TYR A 74 1.15 3.04 -6.20
N GLN A 75 0.00 2.42 -6.36
CA GLN A 75 -0.96 2.21 -5.29
C GLN A 75 -1.24 0.72 -5.15
N ARG A 76 -1.17 0.24 -3.91
CA ARG A 76 -1.59 -1.11 -3.53
C ARG A 76 -2.79 -1.01 -2.62
N VAL A 77 -3.84 -1.77 -2.95
CA VAL A 77 -5.08 -1.86 -2.18
C VAL A 77 -5.26 -3.30 -1.71
N LEU A 78 -5.39 -3.49 -0.40
CA LEU A 78 -5.94 -4.71 0.18
C LEU A 78 -7.43 -4.53 0.40
N LEU A 79 -8.23 -5.36 -0.26
CA LEU A 79 -9.67 -5.44 -0.03
C LEU A 79 -10.00 -6.67 0.81
N TYR A 80 -10.71 -6.43 1.91
CA TYR A 80 -11.06 -7.44 2.89
C TYR A 80 -12.39 -8.11 2.53
N LYS A 81 -12.39 -9.44 2.35
CA LYS A 81 -13.61 -10.19 2.01
C LYS A 81 -14.66 -10.02 3.10
N ASN A 82 -14.26 -10.20 4.34
CA ASN A 82 -15.05 -9.85 5.51
C ASN A 82 -14.18 -8.95 6.40
N HIS A 83 -14.70 -7.78 6.79
CA HIS A 83 -14.02 -6.97 7.80
C HIS A 83 -14.24 -7.62 9.17
N VAL A 84 -13.16 -8.08 9.80
CA VAL A 84 -13.20 -8.62 11.15
C VAL A 84 -12.45 -7.63 12.04
N PHE A 85 -13.21 -6.84 12.80
CA PHE A 85 -12.70 -5.68 13.53
C PHE A 85 -11.57 -6.03 14.52
N PHE A 86 -11.74 -7.09 15.32
CA PHE A 86 -10.76 -7.46 16.34
C PHE A 86 -9.41 -7.93 15.77
N PRO A 87 -9.36 -8.86 14.79
CA PRO A 87 -8.14 -9.19 14.08
C PRO A 87 -7.48 -7.99 13.41
N TRP A 88 -8.27 -7.13 12.78
CA TRP A 88 -7.77 -5.91 12.14
C TRP A 88 -7.10 -4.97 13.16
N LEU A 89 -7.77 -4.70 14.28
CA LEU A 89 -7.25 -3.86 15.36
C LEU A 89 -5.98 -4.46 15.98
N GLY A 90 -5.96 -5.78 16.20
CA GLY A 90 -4.78 -6.47 16.72
C GLY A 90 -3.59 -6.39 15.76
N SER A 91 -3.82 -6.55 14.45
CA SER A 91 -2.77 -6.40 13.44
C SER A 91 -2.27 -4.94 13.36
N MET A 92 -3.16 -3.96 13.48
CA MET A 92 -2.80 -2.54 13.50
C MET A 92 -1.96 -2.19 14.74
N LEU A 93 -2.34 -2.69 15.91
CA LEU A 93 -1.57 -2.50 17.15
C LEU A 93 -0.19 -3.16 17.05
N LEU A 94 -0.11 -4.38 16.51
CA LEU A 94 1.16 -5.08 16.37
C LEU A 94 2.11 -4.36 15.40
N GLU A 95 1.57 -3.85 14.29
CA GLU A 95 2.31 -3.03 13.33
C GLU A 95 2.79 -1.71 13.96
N GLY A 96 1.92 -1.04 14.73
CA GLY A 96 2.28 0.16 15.48
C GLY A 96 3.41 -0.10 16.48
N LEU A 97 3.29 -1.17 17.28
CA LEU A 97 4.33 -1.57 18.23
C LEU A 97 5.66 -1.90 17.54
N ALA A 98 5.61 -2.60 16.41
CA ALA A 98 6.81 -2.93 15.63
C ALA A 98 7.49 -1.66 15.10
N GLN A 99 6.72 -0.69 14.60
CA GLN A 99 7.25 0.60 14.14
C GLN A 99 7.85 1.43 15.28
N THR A 100 7.23 1.43 16.47
CA THR A 100 7.74 2.12 17.65
C THR A 100 9.04 1.49 18.16
N LEU A 101 9.11 0.16 18.25
CA LEU A 101 10.31 -0.57 18.66
C LEU A 101 11.48 -0.33 17.71
N LEU A 102 11.21 -0.34 16.40
CA LEU A 102 12.21 0.00 15.39
C LEU A 102 12.67 1.45 15.52
N GLY A 103 11.76 2.39 15.77
CA GLY A 103 12.11 3.78 16.04
C GLY A 103 13.04 3.95 17.23
N ALA A 104 12.79 3.24 18.34
CA ALA A 104 13.64 3.29 19.54
C ALA A 104 15.02 2.65 19.31
N SER A 105 15.08 1.55 18.56
CA SER A 105 16.35 0.92 18.20
C SER A 105 17.19 1.82 17.29
N LEU A 106 16.54 2.49 16.33
CA LEU A 106 17.18 3.39 15.38
C LEU A 106 17.61 4.71 16.01
N SER A 107 16.84 5.29 16.94
CA SER A 107 17.24 6.51 17.66
C SER A 107 18.52 6.30 18.47
N THR A 108 18.71 5.09 19.02
CA THR A 108 19.94 4.71 19.71
C THR A 108 21.13 4.65 18.74
N ALA A 109 20.93 4.17 17.52
CA ALA A 109 21.96 4.17 16.47
C ALA A 109 22.26 5.59 15.93
N GLU A 110 21.24 6.45 15.88
CA GLU A 110 21.32 7.84 15.43
C GLU A 110 22.25 8.69 16.33
N THR A 111 22.23 8.44 17.65
CA THR A 111 23.18 9.08 18.58
C THR A 111 24.64 8.73 18.34
N ARG A 112 24.94 7.61 17.66
CA ARG A 112 26.31 7.18 17.36
C ARG A 112 26.78 7.57 15.97
N ASN A 113 25.91 7.47 14.96
CA ASN A 113 26.24 7.82 13.59
C ASN A 113 24.98 8.22 12.79
N PRO A 114 24.70 9.52 12.59
CA PRO A 114 23.46 10.01 12.00
C PRO A 114 23.28 9.60 10.52
N HIS A 115 24.36 9.49 9.74
CA HIS A 115 24.27 9.12 8.32
C HIS A 115 23.96 7.62 8.15
N ALA A 116 24.60 6.76 8.93
CA ALA A 116 24.32 5.32 8.91
C ALA A 116 22.92 5.01 9.45
N ALA A 117 22.46 5.76 10.46
CA ALA A 117 21.13 5.62 11.03
C ALA A 117 20.02 5.97 10.02
N ALA A 118 20.21 6.98 9.18
CA ALA A 118 19.24 7.33 8.14
C ALA A 118 19.05 6.20 7.11
N ILE A 119 20.16 5.58 6.66
CA ILE A 119 20.13 4.46 5.71
C ILE A 119 19.49 3.22 6.37
N ALA A 120 19.91 2.90 7.59
CA ALA A 120 19.34 1.79 8.34
C ALA A 120 17.83 1.97 8.56
N THR A 121 17.39 3.20 8.85
CA THR A 121 15.99 3.54 9.05
C THR A 121 15.16 3.27 7.79
N LEU A 122 15.65 3.69 6.64
CA LEU A 122 14.99 3.44 5.36
C LEU A 122 14.86 1.94 5.09
N ILE A 123 15.95 1.19 5.20
CA ILE A 123 15.98 -0.24 4.90
C ILE A 123 15.10 -1.02 5.87
N LEU A 124 15.29 -0.82 7.18
CA LEU A 124 14.59 -1.60 8.20
C LEU A 124 13.09 -1.32 8.25
N ARG A 125 12.67 -0.06 8.08
CA ARG A 125 11.23 0.26 8.01
C ARG A 125 10.58 -0.32 6.75
N SER A 126 11.28 -0.26 5.62
CA SER A 126 10.81 -0.85 4.37
C SER A 126 10.74 -2.38 4.47
N ALA A 127 11.75 -3.02 5.05
CA ALA A 127 11.80 -4.46 5.25
C ALA A 127 10.73 -4.94 6.24
N LEU A 128 10.48 -4.20 7.33
CA LEU A 128 9.40 -4.50 8.26
C LEU A 128 8.03 -4.42 7.56
N SER A 129 7.77 -3.32 6.85
CA SER A 129 6.50 -3.13 6.15
C SER A 129 6.28 -4.22 5.11
N TRP A 130 7.32 -4.55 4.33
CA TRP A 130 7.29 -5.63 3.36
C TRP A 130 7.05 -7.00 4.03
N GLY A 131 7.74 -7.28 5.14
CA GLY A 131 7.58 -8.53 5.89
C GLY A 131 6.16 -8.69 6.45
N ILE A 132 5.59 -7.63 7.02
CA ILE A 132 4.19 -7.63 7.50
C ILE A 132 3.23 -7.84 6.33
N TYR A 133 3.48 -7.21 5.18
CA TYR A 133 2.70 -7.41 3.97
C TYR A 133 2.73 -8.86 3.48
N GLN A 134 3.92 -9.47 3.45
CA GLN A 134 4.07 -10.86 3.03
C GLN A 134 3.41 -11.81 4.03
N LEU A 135 3.50 -11.52 5.33
CA LEU A 135 2.81 -12.30 6.37
C LEU A 135 1.28 -12.18 6.26
N ARG A 136 0.74 -11.00 5.92
CA ARG A 136 -0.69 -10.81 5.62
C ARG A 136 -1.12 -11.52 4.33
N SER A 137 -0.25 -11.58 3.34
CA SER A 137 -0.47 -12.35 2.10
C SER A 137 -0.51 -13.86 2.37
N THR A 138 0.36 -14.38 3.23
CA THR A 138 0.53 -15.83 3.44
C THR A 138 -0.34 -16.40 4.57
N SER A 139 -0.53 -15.65 5.66
CA SER A 139 -1.17 -16.15 6.90
C SER A 139 -2.64 -15.73 7.03
N GLY A 140 -3.15 -14.97 6.06
CA GLY A 140 -4.51 -14.44 6.05
C GLY A 140 -4.58 -12.96 6.40
N GLN A 141 -5.70 -12.37 6.03
CA GLN A 141 -6.06 -10.96 6.07
C GLN A 141 -5.47 -10.07 7.20
N HIS A 142 -5.27 -10.62 8.40
CA HIS A 142 -4.93 -9.86 9.60
C HIS A 142 -3.86 -10.58 10.44
N PHE A 143 -2.67 -10.85 9.88
CA PHE A 143 -1.56 -11.43 10.65
C PHE A 143 -1.40 -10.76 12.02
N PRO A 144 -1.31 -11.52 13.14
CA PRO A 144 -1.11 -12.98 13.25
C PRO A 144 -2.38 -13.85 13.19
N PHE A 145 -3.55 -13.26 12.99
CA PHE A 145 -4.82 -13.97 13.00
C PHE A 145 -5.14 -14.58 11.64
N LYS A 146 -5.50 -15.87 11.63
CA LYS A 146 -5.98 -16.55 10.42
C LYS A 146 -7.27 -15.88 9.94
N GLY A 147 -7.32 -15.59 8.65
CA GLY A 147 -8.48 -14.98 8.00
C GLY A 147 -8.53 -15.36 6.53
N ASN A 148 -9.59 -14.95 5.84
CA ASN A 148 -9.70 -15.16 4.41
C ASN A 148 -8.57 -14.44 3.66
N THR A 149 -8.14 -15.01 2.53
CA THR A 149 -7.17 -14.35 1.65
C THR A 149 -7.78 -13.03 1.16
N PRO A 150 -7.15 -11.87 1.45
CA PRO A 150 -7.62 -10.59 0.94
C PRO A 150 -7.44 -10.54 -0.58
N MET A 151 -8.26 -9.74 -1.26
CA MET A 151 -8.02 -9.43 -2.65
C MET A 151 -7.00 -8.29 -2.71
N LEU A 152 -5.92 -8.51 -3.46
CA LEU A 152 -4.87 -7.53 -3.68
C LEU A 152 -5.07 -6.89 -5.05
N TRP A 153 -5.04 -5.57 -5.09
CA TRP A 153 -5.07 -4.80 -6.32
C TRP A 153 -3.86 -3.87 -6.36
N ASP A 154 -3.05 -4.01 -7.40
CA ASP A 154 -1.91 -3.15 -7.66
C ASP A 154 -2.24 -2.25 -8.85
N GLU A 155 -2.07 -0.94 -8.67
CA GLU A 155 -2.36 0.06 -9.67
C GLU A 155 -1.11 0.92 -9.89
N VAL A 156 -0.68 0.99 -11.15
CA VAL A 156 0.38 1.91 -11.59
C VAL A 156 -0.29 3.01 -12.38
N ARG A 157 -0.10 4.26 -11.97
CA ARG A 157 -0.58 5.44 -12.69
C ARG A 157 0.60 6.29 -13.11
N ILE A 158 0.62 6.63 -14.39
CA ILE A 158 1.56 7.60 -14.96
C ILE A 158 0.72 8.76 -15.47
N GLY A 159 1.00 9.96 -14.99
CA GLY A 159 0.23 11.17 -15.26
C GLY A 159 1.13 12.32 -15.72
N ILE A 160 0.56 13.18 -16.56
CA ILE A 160 1.16 14.46 -16.92
C ILE A 160 0.11 15.52 -16.60
N GLY A 161 0.44 16.45 -15.70
CA GLY A 161 -0.37 17.61 -15.36
C GLY A 161 0.15 18.85 -16.08
N ILE A 162 -0.76 19.66 -16.60
CA ILE A 162 -0.44 20.98 -17.16
C ILE A 162 -1.32 21.99 -16.41
N GLN A 163 -0.68 22.96 -15.76
CA GLN A 163 -1.36 24.09 -15.11
C GLN A 163 -1.13 25.33 -15.97
N PHE A 164 -2.22 26.02 -16.31
CA PHE A 164 -2.25 27.27 -17.07
C PHE A 164 -2.81 28.40 -16.22
#